data_AF-A0A9P0FXJ1-F1
#
_entry.id   AF-A0A9P0FXJ1-F1
#
_cell.length_a   1.000
_cell.length_b   1.000
_cell.length_c   1.000
_cell.angle_alpha   90.00
_cell.angle_beta   90.00
_cell.angle_gamma   90.00
#
_symmetry.space_group_name_H-M   'P 1'
#
loop_
_entity.id
_entity.type
_entity.pdbx_description
1 polymer ?
#
loop_
_entity_poly.entity_id
_entity_poly.type
_entity_poly.pdbx_seq_one_letter_code
_entity_poly.pdbx_strand_id
1 'polypeptide(L)'
;MLGGLRGVSPISDTMSEGTLERNRAEKALITKTPTHSQMFPKSNTGVKNYSDKNGNDVTKSVYKGRQTFAFWTLVCLLFILAIGNLILTFTILAVLRLGQGMESMEFLPEHNAVKFFGDTDFEHLYKKDGLIESFRDTPMSITSENGSVMFNLQIKPSRYENKLTVNTSGVFVRGVNALELVDPDSGEVVFSTADPEMNVPDGLQNLHAKQISVKRITSPVDEDLTLRSENSAHLRGAEGTHMESKELYWSADQDIYLKSVNGSIVLSGKEGVFIDVRYLPIASASNKTDKFVGTGQFKVCVCMPQGKLFRIAVPNGQKVTCSHVNMTGDLNPCV
;
A
#
# COMPACT_ATOMS: atom_id res chain seq x y z
N MET A 1 29.40 4.62 38.36
CA MET A 1 28.75 3.31 38.14
C MET A 1 29.00 2.96 36.68
N LEU A 2 30.13 2.36 36.24
CA LEU A 2 30.55 0.94 36.40
C LEU A 2 29.37 -0.03 36.21
N GLY A 3 29.34 -0.98 35.28
CA GLY A 3 30.23 -1.42 34.19
C GLY A 3 29.34 -1.96 33.04
N GLY A 4 29.80 -2.26 31.83
CA GLY A 4 31.05 -2.87 31.39
C GLY A 4 30.66 -4.16 30.65
N LEU A 5 31.06 -4.32 29.38
CA LEU A 5 31.24 -5.60 28.68
C LEU A 5 31.88 -5.37 27.30
N ARG A 6 33.18 -5.67 27.20
CA ARG A 6 33.84 -6.23 26.00
C ARG A 6 33.30 -7.66 25.81
N GLY A 7 33.21 -8.29 24.65
CA GLY A 7 33.66 -8.03 23.29
C GLY A 7 33.62 -9.36 22.51
N VAL A 8 33.99 -9.28 21.23
CA VAL A 8 34.44 -10.36 20.32
C VAL A 8 33.36 -11.19 19.59
N SER A 9 33.45 -11.14 18.26
CA SER A 9 32.78 -11.94 17.23
C SER A 9 33.11 -13.43 17.32
N PRO A 10 32.33 -14.29 16.65
CA PRO A 10 32.91 -14.92 15.46
C PRO A 10 31.96 -15.06 14.27
N ILE A 11 32.59 -15.16 13.11
CA ILE A 11 32.12 -15.70 11.83
C ILE A 11 31.84 -17.19 11.99
N SER A 12 30.72 -17.67 11.45
CA SER A 12 30.70 -18.84 10.55
C SER A 12 29.28 -19.17 10.11
N ASP A 13 29.17 -19.46 8.82
CA ASP A 13 28.09 -20.16 8.16
C ASP A 13 27.50 -21.30 8.98
N THR A 14 26.19 -21.47 8.93
CA THR A 14 25.57 -22.72 8.46
C THR A 14 24.06 -22.57 8.40
N MET A 15 23.52 -23.01 7.27
CA MET A 15 22.10 -23.02 6.97
C MET A 15 21.35 -24.00 7.85
N SER A 16 20.11 -23.60 8.16
CA SER A 16 19.10 -24.37 8.86
C SER A 16 18.83 -25.71 8.15
N GLU A 17 19.02 -26.79 8.89
CA GLU A 17 18.62 -28.13 8.53
C GLU A 17 17.11 -28.27 8.78
N GLY A 18 16.34 -28.49 7.72
CA GLY A 18 14.94 -28.90 7.77
C GLY A 18 14.86 -30.42 7.95
N THR A 19 14.35 -30.82 9.10
CA THR A 19 14.06 -32.19 9.52
C THR A 19 13.20 -32.96 8.52
N LEU A 20 13.68 -34.11 8.05
CA LEU A 20 12.81 -35.20 7.62
C LEU A 20 13.37 -36.51 8.18
N GLU A 21 12.70 -36.97 9.23
CA GLU A 21 12.95 -38.26 9.87
C GLU A 21 12.75 -39.42 8.89
N ARG A 22 13.74 -40.30 8.80
CA ARG A 22 13.46 -41.72 8.55
C ARG A 22 14.48 -42.60 9.28
N ASN A 23 14.04 -43.06 10.44
CA ASN A 23 14.38 -44.31 11.14
C ASN A 23 15.60 -45.12 10.65
N ARG A 24 16.67 -45.10 11.46
CA ARG A 24 17.20 -46.24 12.27
C ARG A 24 16.62 -47.62 11.86
N ALA A 25 17.36 -48.69 11.62
CA ALA A 25 18.59 -49.23 12.23
C ALA A 25 19.09 -50.38 11.28
N GLU A 26 20.28 -50.99 11.29
CA GLU A 26 21.33 -51.22 12.28
C GLU A 26 22.68 -51.37 11.56
N LYS A 27 23.76 -51.05 12.28
CA LYS A 27 25.15 -51.37 11.90
C LYS A 27 25.54 -52.72 12.50
N ALA A 28 26.32 -53.51 11.77
CA ALA A 28 27.35 -54.38 12.35
C ALA A 28 28.54 -54.44 11.36
N LEU A 29 29.61 -53.68 11.62
CA LEU A 29 30.86 -54.13 12.26
C LEU A 29 31.55 -55.28 11.50
N ILE A 30 32.52 -54.92 10.65
CA ILE A 30 33.53 -55.83 10.12
C ILE A 30 34.87 -55.40 10.71
N THR A 31 35.41 -56.25 11.59
CA THR A 31 36.82 -56.24 11.94
C THR A 31 37.27 -57.69 12.09
N LYS A 32 38.48 -57.96 11.58
CA LYS A 32 39.34 -59.15 11.71
C LYS A 32 39.30 -60.20 10.58
N THR A 33 40.41 -60.22 9.85
CA THR A 33 41.08 -61.37 9.22
C THR A 33 41.67 -62.34 10.29
N PRO A 34 42.33 -63.45 9.92
CA PRO A 34 41.92 -64.59 9.08
C PRO A 34 42.20 -65.95 9.80
N THR A 35 41.67 -67.08 9.32
CA THR A 35 42.38 -68.40 9.22
C THR A 35 41.44 -69.54 8.78
N HIS A 36 41.80 -70.15 7.65
CA HIS A 36 41.95 -71.59 7.43
C HIS A 36 41.00 -72.57 8.17
N SER A 37 40.11 -73.24 7.43
CA SER A 37 40.14 -74.69 7.22
C SER A 37 38.95 -75.20 6.39
N GLN A 38 39.22 -76.34 5.77
CA GLN A 38 38.46 -77.12 4.81
C GLN A 38 37.04 -77.50 5.25
N MET A 39 36.10 -77.59 4.29
CA MET A 39 35.11 -78.67 4.25
C MET A 39 34.41 -78.71 2.88
N PHE A 40 34.49 -79.87 2.21
CA PHE A 40 33.60 -80.25 1.11
C PHE A 40 32.17 -80.45 1.66
N PRO A 41 31.13 -80.27 0.83
CA PRO A 41 30.54 -81.48 0.25
C PRO A 41 30.16 -81.34 -1.23
N LYS A 42 30.31 -82.46 -1.94
CA LYS A 42 29.72 -82.73 -3.26
C LYS A 42 28.20 -82.65 -3.18
N SER A 43 27.57 -82.01 -4.17
CA SER A 43 26.31 -82.50 -4.72
C SER A 43 26.25 -82.25 -6.23
N ASN A 44 25.77 -83.27 -6.92
CA ASN A 44 25.71 -83.43 -8.36
C ASN A 44 24.92 -82.33 -9.06
N THR A 45 25.45 -81.84 -10.18
CA THR A 45 24.61 -81.46 -11.33
C THR A 45 25.34 -81.88 -12.60
N GLY A 46 24.78 -82.89 -13.26
CA GLY A 46 25.33 -83.47 -14.48
C GLY A 46 25.30 -82.48 -15.63
N VAL A 47 26.47 -82.26 -16.22
CA VAL A 47 26.59 -81.68 -17.56
C VAL A 47 27.12 -82.79 -18.44
N LYS A 48 26.27 -83.23 -19.37
CA LYS A 48 26.60 -84.25 -20.38
C LYS A 48 27.66 -83.67 -21.32
N ASN A 49 28.85 -84.26 -21.32
CA ASN A 49 29.88 -83.98 -22.31
C ASN A 49 29.47 -84.64 -23.63
N TYR A 50 29.31 -83.84 -24.69
CA TYR A 50 29.15 -84.33 -26.05
C TYR A 50 30.52 -84.21 -26.74
N SER A 51 31.12 -85.34 -27.12
CA SER A 51 32.33 -85.37 -27.93
C SER A 51 31.94 -85.62 -29.39
N ASP A 52 32.39 -84.78 -30.31
CA ASP A 52 32.33 -85.11 -31.73
C ASP A 52 33.43 -86.14 -32.07
N LYS A 53 33.22 -86.93 -33.13
CA LYS A 53 33.99 -88.13 -33.51
C LYS A 53 35.46 -87.89 -33.92
N ASN A 54 35.99 -86.69 -33.69
CA ASN A 54 37.38 -86.35 -33.99
C ASN A 54 38.21 -85.81 -32.80
N GLY A 55 37.74 -85.96 -31.55
CA GLY A 55 38.63 -85.91 -30.37
C GLY A 55 39.24 -84.56 -30.00
N ASN A 56 38.56 -83.44 -30.28
CA ASN A 56 39.03 -82.10 -29.88
C ASN A 56 38.16 -81.51 -28.76
N ASP A 57 38.78 -81.14 -27.64
CA ASP A 57 38.12 -80.42 -26.53
C ASP A 57 37.78 -78.97 -26.94
N VAL A 58 36.49 -78.65 -27.09
CA VAL A 58 36.03 -77.30 -27.53
C VAL A 58 35.82 -76.32 -26.35
N THR A 59 36.17 -76.68 -25.12
CA THR A 59 35.70 -75.92 -23.94
C THR A 59 36.61 -74.79 -23.46
N LYS A 60 37.83 -74.60 -23.98
CA LYS A 60 38.73 -73.54 -23.48
C LYS A 60 38.76 -72.23 -24.28
N SER A 61 38.31 -72.19 -25.53
CA SER A 61 38.35 -70.97 -26.34
C SER A 61 37.09 -70.09 -26.21
N VAL A 62 35.92 -70.68 -25.93
CA VAL A 62 34.63 -69.96 -25.94
C VAL A 62 34.40 -69.14 -24.67
N TYR A 63 34.88 -69.61 -23.51
CA TYR A 63 34.68 -68.90 -22.22
C TYR A 63 35.53 -67.64 -22.09
N LYS A 64 36.68 -67.55 -22.79
CA LYS A 64 37.56 -66.38 -22.73
C LYS A 64 37.01 -65.20 -23.53
N GLY A 65 36.32 -65.46 -24.64
CA GLY A 65 35.66 -64.42 -25.47
C GLY A 65 34.37 -63.86 -24.85
N ARG A 66 33.63 -64.69 -24.09
CA ARG A 66 32.32 -64.28 -23.51
C ARG A 66 32.46 -63.30 -22.34
N GLN A 67 33.55 -63.39 -21.56
CA GLN A 67 33.85 -62.43 -20.48
C GLN A 67 34.27 -61.07 -21.02
N THR A 68 35.02 -61.02 -22.12
CA THR A 68 35.41 -59.76 -22.77
C THR A 68 34.20 -59.11 -23.46
N PHE A 69 33.31 -59.90 -24.06
CA PHE A 69 32.09 -59.39 -24.70
C PHE A 69 31.13 -58.72 -23.70
N ALA A 70 30.93 -59.33 -22.52
CA ALA A 70 30.12 -58.74 -21.45
C ALA A 70 30.72 -57.41 -20.95
N PHE A 71 32.05 -57.35 -20.81
CA PHE A 71 32.75 -56.12 -20.45
C PHE A 71 32.56 -55.00 -21.49
N TRP A 72 32.78 -55.29 -22.78
CA TRP A 72 32.56 -54.32 -23.85
C TRP A 72 31.09 -53.88 -23.99
N THR A 73 30.14 -54.78 -23.71
CA THR A 73 28.71 -54.44 -23.71
C THR A 73 28.37 -53.47 -22.58
N LEU A 74 28.93 -53.68 -21.38
CA LEU A 74 28.76 -52.78 -20.24
C LEU A 74 29.41 -51.42 -20.51
N VAL A 75 30.60 -51.39 -21.09
CA VAL A 75 31.28 -50.15 -21.50
C VAL A 75 30.46 -49.39 -22.52
N CYS A 76 29.92 -50.06 -23.55
CA CYS A 76 29.02 -49.43 -24.52
C CYS A 76 27.74 -48.89 -23.87
N LEU A 77 27.14 -49.63 -22.95
CA LEU A 77 25.93 -49.18 -22.23
C LEU A 77 26.23 -47.93 -21.38
N LEU A 78 27.36 -47.93 -20.67
CA LEU A 78 27.79 -46.79 -19.87
C LEU A 78 28.12 -45.57 -20.75
N PHE A 79 28.70 -45.80 -21.93
CA PHE A 79 28.94 -44.76 -22.92
C PHE A 79 27.64 -44.17 -23.49
N ILE A 80 26.64 -45.01 -23.77
CA ILE A 80 25.30 -44.54 -24.19
C ILE A 80 24.63 -43.74 -23.08
N LEU A 81 24.72 -44.17 -21.82
CA LEU A 81 24.21 -43.41 -20.68
C LEU A 81 24.93 -42.07 -20.51
N ALA A 82 26.26 -42.05 -20.68
CA ALA A 82 27.05 -40.83 -20.64
C ALA A 82 26.66 -39.85 -21.77
N ILE A 83 26.47 -40.35 -22.99
CA ILE A 83 25.96 -39.56 -24.12
C ILE A 83 24.54 -39.07 -23.85
N GLY A 84 23.66 -39.92 -23.32
CA GLY A 84 22.31 -39.54 -22.95
C GLY A 84 22.29 -38.41 -21.92
N ASN A 85 23.11 -38.52 -20.88
CA ASN A 85 23.29 -37.47 -19.88
C ASN A 85 23.92 -36.20 -20.47
N LEU A 86 24.87 -36.34 -21.39
CA LEU A 86 25.49 -35.21 -22.09
C LEU A 86 24.45 -34.47 -22.95
N ILE A 87 23.64 -35.20 -23.73
CA ILE A 87 22.57 -34.64 -24.55
C ILE A 87 21.53 -33.99 -23.64
N LEU A 88 21.12 -34.63 -22.54
CA LEU A 88 20.16 -34.07 -21.60
C LEU A 88 20.70 -32.79 -20.95
N THR A 89 21.97 -32.77 -20.58
CA THR A 89 22.61 -31.56 -20.04
C THR A 89 22.66 -30.46 -21.10
N PHE A 90 22.97 -30.81 -22.35
CA PHE A 90 22.99 -29.85 -23.46
C PHE A 90 21.59 -29.32 -23.80
N THR A 91 20.55 -30.17 -23.79
CA THR A 91 19.17 -29.74 -24.01
C THR A 91 18.67 -28.88 -22.87
N ILE A 92 19.00 -29.21 -21.61
CA ILE A 92 18.75 -28.32 -20.47
C ILE A 92 19.43 -26.98 -20.66
N LEU A 93 20.72 -26.95 -21.02
CA LEU A 93 21.45 -25.69 -21.26
C LEU A 93 20.89 -24.88 -22.43
N ALA A 94 20.42 -25.55 -23.48
CA ALA A 94 19.80 -24.92 -24.65
C ALA A 94 18.40 -24.35 -24.34
N VAL A 95 17.56 -25.10 -23.62
CA VAL A 95 16.22 -24.67 -23.21
C VAL A 95 16.28 -23.59 -22.14
N LEU A 96 17.19 -23.72 -21.17
CA LEU A 96 17.44 -22.69 -20.15
C LEU A 96 18.22 -21.48 -20.69
N ARG A 97 18.62 -21.49 -21.98
CA ARG A 97 19.35 -20.39 -22.64
C ARG A 97 20.55 -19.88 -21.83
N LEU A 98 21.31 -20.81 -21.24
CA LEU A 98 22.46 -20.46 -20.38
C LEU A 98 23.76 -20.22 -21.17
N GLY A 99 23.84 -20.65 -22.44
CA GLY A 99 25.06 -20.56 -23.27
C GLY A 99 25.07 -19.45 -24.33
N GLN A 100 23.92 -19.15 -24.95
CA GLN A 100 23.65 -17.87 -25.60
C GLN A 100 22.80 -17.09 -24.60
N GLY A 101 23.50 -16.48 -23.64
CA GLY A 101 22.90 -15.85 -22.48
C GLY A 101 21.82 -14.87 -22.87
N MET A 102 20.84 -14.71 -21.98
CA MET A 102 20.15 -13.46 -21.68
C MET A 102 20.50 -12.34 -22.68
N GLU A 103 19.93 -12.39 -23.89
CA GLU A 103 20.27 -11.43 -24.97
C GLU A 103 19.99 -9.99 -24.52
N SER A 104 19.17 -9.88 -23.48
CA SER A 104 18.72 -8.69 -22.79
C SER A 104 19.43 -8.39 -21.47
N MET A 105 20.57 -9.00 -21.10
CA MET A 105 21.27 -8.64 -19.84
C MET A 105 22.80 -8.64 -19.96
N GLU A 106 23.43 -7.54 -19.50
CA GLU A 106 24.88 -7.38 -19.39
C GLU A 106 25.26 -6.93 -17.97
N PHE A 107 26.26 -7.58 -17.37
CA PHE A 107 26.80 -7.14 -16.08
C PHE A 107 27.90 -6.09 -16.33
N LEU A 108 27.78 -4.93 -15.70
CA LEU A 108 28.76 -3.85 -15.72
C LEU A 108 29.50 -3.85 -14.37
N PRO A 109 30.53 -4.69 -14.18
CA PRO A 109 31.23 -4.83 -12.90
C PRO A 109 31.93 -3.53 -12.46
N GLU A 110 32.36 -2.69 -13.41
CA GLU A 110 32.99 -1.40 -13.11
C GLU A 110 32.01 -0.41 -12.46
N HIS A 111 30.72 -0.51 -12.79
CA HIS A 111 29.67 0.36 -12.29
C HIS A 111 28.77 -0.32 -11.24
N ASN A 112 29.05 -1.58 -10.86
CA ASN A 112 28.16 -2.43 -10.06
C ASN A 112 26.70 -2.40 -10.55
N ALA A 113 26.50 -2.30 -11.86
CA ALA A 113 25.20 -2.17 -12.49
C ALA A 113 24.87 -3.41 -13.33
N VAL A 114 23.58 -3.71 -13.43
CA VAL A 114 23.06 -4.71 -14.37
C VAL A 114 22.31 -3.95 -15.44
N LYS A 115 22.75 -4.14 -16.67
CA LYS A 115 22.19 -3.51 -17.84
C LYS A 115 21.20 -4.46 -18.48
N PHE A 116 20.02 -3.95 -18.81
CA PHE A 116 19.00 -4.69 -19.53
C PHE A 116 18.81 -4.13 -20.94
N PHE A 117 18.63 -4.99 -21.94
CA PHE A 117 18.35 -4.59 -23.32
C PHE A 117 16.94 -5.01 -23.73
N GLY A 118 16.20 -4.10 -24.35
CA GLY A 118 14.84 -4.37 -24.82
C GLY A 118 13.82 -4.53 -23.69
N ASP A 119 12.65 -5.04 -24.05
CA ASP A 119 11.54 -5.24 -23.12
C ASP A 119 11.87 -6.39 -22.17
N THR A 120 11.75 -6.13 -20.86
CA THR A 120 12.05 -7.11 -19.83
C THR A 120 10.92 -7.15 -18.80
N ASP A 121 10.36 -8.34 -18.60
CA ASP A 121 9.29 -8.55 -17.63
C ASP A 121 9.84 -8.95 -16.27
N PHE A 122 9.48 -8.16 -15.25
CA PHE A 122 9.78 -8.47 -13.85
C PHE A 122 8.51 -8.48 -13.02
N GLU A 123 8.32 -9.52 -12.21
CA GLU A 123 7.28 -9.53 -11.19
C GLU A 123 7.69 -8.67 -9.98
N HIS A 124 8.93 -8.84 -9.51
CA HIS A 124 9.50 -8.07 -8.40
C HIS A 124 10.95 -7.68 -8.70
N LEU A 125 11.25 -6.38 -8.63
CA LEU A 125 12.61 -5.84 -8.74
C LEU A 125 13.07 -5.33 -7.37
N TYR A 126 14.11 -5.96 -6.83
CA TYR A 126 14.71 -5.56 -5.55
C TYR A 126 16.06 -4.89 -5.80
N LYS A 127 16.13 -3.59 -5.52
CA LYS A 127 17.34 -2.79 -5.69
C LYS A 127 17.65 -2.02 -4.41
N LYS A 128 18.84 -2.27 -3.82
CA LYS A 128 19.21 -1.76 -2.49
C LYS A 128 19.43 -0.24 -2.47
N ASP A 129 19.97 0.30 -3.55
CA ASP A 129 20.25 1.72 -3.75
C ASP A 129 19.07 2.47 -4.40
N GLY A 130 18.01 1.77 -4.82
CA GLY A 130 16.77 2.35 -5.32
C GLY A 130 16.88 3.09 -6.66
N LEU A 131 18.06 3.16 -7.26
CA LEU A 131 18.33 3.94 -8.47
C LEU A 131 17.96 3.16 -9.74
N ILE A 132 16.88 3.52 -10.44
CA ILE A 132 16.53 2.87 -11.70
C ILE A 132 16.62 3.94 -12.78
N GLU A 133 17.58 3.77 -13.70
CA GLU A 133 17.93 4.79 -14.68
C GLU A 133 17.88 4.20 -16.10
N SER A 134 17.60 5.09 -17.05
CA SER A 134 17.63 4.79 -18.47
C SER A 134 18.96 5.24 -19.09
N PHE A 135 19.18 4.87 -20.36
CA PHE A 135 20.31 5.41 -21.09
C PHE A 135 20.11 6.89 -21.38
N ARG A 136 21.24 7.59 -21.54
CA ARG A 136 21.25 8.98 -22.00
C ARG A 136 20.40 9.11 -23.28
N ASP A 137 19.49 10.09 -23.27
CA ASP A 137 18.59 10.41 -24.38
C ASP A 137 17.62 9.27 -24.77
N THR A 138 17.46 8.25 -23.92
CA THR A 138 16.48 7.16 -24.14
C THR A 138 15.53 7.09 -22.94
N PRO A 139 14.22 7.37 -23.10
CA PRO A 139 13.29 7.27 -21.99
C PRO A 139 13.11 5.80 -21.57
N MET A 140 13.01 5.56 -20.26
CA MET A 140 12.56 4.27 -19.73
C MET A 140 11.06 4.32 -19.46
N SER A 141 10.34 3.32 -19.97
CA SER A 141 8.93 3.11 -19.65
C SER A 141 8.77 1.91 -18.72
N ILE A 142 8.09 2.11 -17.61
CA ILE A 142 7.65 1.02 -16.72
C ILE A 142 6.15 0.88 -16.90
N THR A 143 5.71 -0.26 -17.42
CA THR A 143 4.31 -0.55 -17.72
C THR A 143 3.85 -1.76 -16.91
N SER A 144 2.53 -1.89 -16.75
CA SER A 144 1.91 -3.05 -16.12
C SER A 144 0.64 -3.40 -16.90
N GLU A 145 0.51 -4.67 -17.29
CA GLU A 145 -0.70 -5.17 -17.94
C GLU A 145 -1.75 -5.54 -16.88
N ASN A 146 -2.87 -4.81 -16.86
CA ASN A 146 -3.99 -5.03 -15.92
C ASN A 146 -3.60 -4.99 -14.42
N GLY A 147 -2.46 -4.39 -14.08
CA GLY A 147 -1.94 -4.32 -12.72
C GLY A 147 -1.63 -2.91 -12.26
N SER A 148 -0.83 -2.83 -11.19
CA SER A 148 -0.32 -1.58 -10.63
C SER A 148 1.19 -1.65 -10.49
N VAL A 149 1.88 -0.58 -10.87
CA VAL A 149 3.30 -0.41 -10.59
C VAL A 149 3.42 0.14 -9.16
N MET A 150 4.11 -0.60 -8.29
CA MET A 150 4.26 -0.26 -6.88
C MET A 150 5.73 -0.09 -6.51
N PHE A 151 6.08 1.08 -5.99
CA PHE A 151 7.39 1.36 -5.44
C PHE A 151 7.33 1.25 -3.91
N ASN A 152 7.96 0.20 -3.40
CA ASN A 152 8.01 -0.11 -1.97
C ASN A 152 9.41 0.22 -1.43
N LEU A 153 9.48 1.08 -0.41
CA LEU A 153 10.72 1.36 0.29
C LEU A 153 10.79 0.56 1.59
N GLN A 154 11.91 -0.13 1.80
CA GLN A 154 12.20 -0.83 3.04
C GLN A 154 12.84 0.14 4.04
N ILE A 155 12.03 0.74 4.91
CA ILE A 155 12.51 1.70 5.92
C ILE A 155 13.07 0.97 7.14
N LYS A 156 12.55 -0.24 7.43
CA LYS A 156 12.99 -1.10 8.53
C LYS A 156 13.14 -2.54 8.02
N PRO A 157 14.00 -3.37 8.63
CA PRO A 157 14.28 -4.74 8.15
C PRO A 157 13.03 -5.60 7.91
N SER A 158 11.93 -5.33 8.62
CA SER A 158 10.68 -6.08 8.53
C SER A 158 9.49 -5.28 8.00
N ARG A 159 9.65 -4.02 7.56
CA ARG A 159 8.53 -3.22 7.03
C ARG A 159 8.87 -2.59 5.69
N TYR A 160 8.09 -3.01 4.70
CA TYR A 160 7.96 -2.34 3.41
C TYR A 160 6.78 -1.37 3.48
N GLU A 161 7.02 -0.13 3.09
CA GLU A 161 5.96 0.85 2.94
C GLU A 161 5.86 1.24 1.46
N ASN A 162 4.65 1.14 0.93
CA ASN A 162 4.35 1.62 -0.41
C ASN A 162 4.38 3.15 -0.42
N LYS A 163 5.26 3.71 -1.24
CA LYS A 163 5.44 5.16 -1.37
C LYS A 163 4.83 5.73 -2.63
N LEU A 164 4.87 4.98 -3.73
CA LEU A 164 4.30 5.38 -5.01
C LEU A 164 3.54 4.19 -5.62
N THR A 165 2.28 4.42 -5.96
CA THR A 165 1.43 3.48 -6.70
C THR A 165 0.93 4.14 -7.96
N VAL A 166 1.16 3.50 -9.09
CA VAL A 166 0.61 3.90 -10.39
C VAL A 166 -0.32 2.80 -10.85
N ASN A 167 -1.61 3.11 -10.99
CA ASN A 167 -2.63 2.17 -11.45
C ASN A 167 -3.62 2.85 -12.40
N THR A 168 -4.63 2.12 -12.86
CA THR A 168 -5.69 2.66 -13.74
C THR A 168 -6.55 3.74 -13.09
N SER A 169 -6.62 3.80 -11.75
CA SER A 169 -7.34 4.85 -11.03
C SER A 169 -6.53 6.13 -10.80
N GLY A 170 -5.21 6.10 -11.02
CA GLY A 170 -4.34 7.26 -10.91
C GLY A 170 -2.98 6.99 -10.28
N VAL A 171 -2.31 8.08 -9.90
CA VAL A 171 -0.99 8.10 -9.25
C VAL A 171 -1.17 8.49 -7.79
N PHE A 172 -0.71 7.63 -6.89
CA PHE A 172 -0.81 7.84 -5.45
C PHE A 172 0.57 7.86 -4.81
N VAL A 173 0.90 8.97 -4.16
CA VAL A 173 2.15 9.13 -3.42
C VAL A 173 1.84 9.25 -1.92
N ARG A 174 2.46 8.42 -1.08
CA ARG A 174 2.14 8.32 0.36
C ARG A 174 3.39 8.21 1.22
N GLY A 175 3.35 8.88 2.38
CA GLY A 175 4.41 8.77 3.39
C GLY A 175 5.79 9.22 2.90
N VAL A 176 5.82 10.22 2.01
CA VAL A 176 7.03 10.93 1.56
C VAL A 176 7.07 12.31 2.20
N ASN A 177 8.27 12.87 2.36
CA ASN A 177 8.43 14.23 2.88
C ASN A 177 8.06 15.28 1.82
N ALA A 178 8.45 15.03 0.57
CA ALA A 178 8.12 15.85 -0.58
C ALA A 178 8.04 15.00 -1.84
N LEU A 179 7.25 15.46 -2.81
CA LEU A 179 7.22 14.98 -4.19
C LEU A 179 7.65 16.14 -5.08
N GLU A 180 8.64 15.90 -5.92
CA GLU A 180 9.12 16.84 -6.92
C GLU A 180 8.96 16.22 -8.31
N LEU A 181 8.36 16.97 -9.21
CA LEU A 181 8.30 16.67 -10.63
C LEU A 181 9.23 17.65 -11.33
N VAL A 182 10.18 17.10 -12.08
CA VAL A 182 11.20 17.85 -12.80
C VAL A 182 10.95 17.65 -14.30
N ASP A 183 10.97 18.74 -15.05
CA ASP A 183 10.94 18.69 -16.50
C ASP A 183 12.25 18.05 -17.00
N PRO A 184 12.19 16.95 -17.77
CA PRO A 184 13.38 16.25 -18.25
C PRO A 184 14.26 17.08 -19.20
N ASP A 185 13.68 18.04 -19.94
CA ASP A 185 14.42 18.79 -20.95
C ASP A 185 15.12 20.02 -20.35
N SER A 186 14.42 20.77 -19.51
CA SER A 186 14.97 21.97 -18.87
C SER A 186 15.69 21.69 -17.55
N GLY A 187 15.37 20.57 -16.88
CA GLY A 187 15.82 20.28 -15.52
C GLY A 187 15.13 21.13 -14.44
N GLU A 188 14.12 21.92 -14.80
CA GLU A 188 13.39 22.77 -13.86
C GLU A 188 12.32 21.98 -13.09
N VAL A 189 12.14 22.29 -11.81
CA VAL A 189 11.10 21.68 -10.98
C VAL A 189 9.75 22.30 -11.36
N VAL A 190 8.91 21.53 -12.05
CA VAL A 190 7.58 21.97 -12.48
C VAL A 190 6.52 21.86 -11.39
N PHE A 191 6.73 20.96 -10.42
CA PHE A 191 5.83 20.80 -9.28
C PHE A 191 6.62 20.31 -8.07
N SER A 192 6.42 20.94 -6.91
CA SER A 192 6.99 20.47 -5.65
C SER A 192 5.96 20.60 -4.53
N THR A 193 5.78 19.54 -3.75
CA THR A 193 4.96 19.62 -2.52
C THR A 193 5.74 20.18 -1.33
N ALA A 194 7.05 20.41 -1.48
CA ALA A 194 7.88 21.03 -0.45
C ALA A 194 7.85 22.56 -0.52
N ASP A 195 7.47 23.13 -1.67
CA ASP A 195 7.44 24.58 -1.86
C ASP A 195 6.24 25.20 -1.12
N PRO A 196 6.45 26.18 -0.22
CA PRO A 196 5.35 26.93 0.39
C PRO A 196 4.55 27.75 -0.64
N GLU A 197 5.15 28.13 -1.76
CA GLU A 197 4.50 28.85 -2.85
C GLU A 197 4.25 27.90 -4.02
N MET A 198 3.01 27.45 -4.16
CA MET A 198 2.63 26.51 -5.21
C MET A 198 1.67 27.15 -6.19
N ASN A 199 2.03 27.12 -7.47
CA ASN A 199 1.08 27.37 -8.55
C ASN A 199 0.22 26.12 -8.73
N VAL A 200 -1.04 26.22 -8.32
CA VAL A 200 -2.02 25.15 -8.53
C VAL A 200 -2.37 25.11 -10.02
N PRO A 201 -2.11 24.00 -10.74
CA PRO A 201 -2.48 23.89 -12.15
C PRO A 201 -4.00 23.88 -12.32
N ASP A 202 -4.46 24.29 -13.50
CA ASP A 202 -5.87 24.23 -13.86
C ASP A 202 -6.39 22.78 -13.80
N GLY A 203 -7.63 22.60 -13.32
CA GLY A 203 -8.28 21.29 -13.19
C GLY A 203 -8.21 20.66 -11.80
N LEU A 204 -7.61 21.31 -10.80
CA LEU A 204 -7.70 20.85 -9.41
C LEU A 204 -9.14 20.99 -8.88
N GLN A 205 -9.77 19.86 -8.59
CA GLN A 205 -11.14 19.83 -8.05
C GLN A 205 -11.18 19.96 -6.51
N ASN A 206 -10.24 19.32 -5.82
CA ASN A 206 -10.24 19.24 -4.36
C ASN A 206 -8.87 19.65 -3.81
N LEU A 207 -8.85 20.63 -2.91
CA LEU A 207 -7.65 21.07 -2.20
C LEU A 207 -7.80 20.83 -0.71
N HIS A 208 -7.04 19.88 -0.18
CA HIS A 208 -6.96 19.61 1.25
C HIS A 208 -5.66 20.17 1.81
N ALA A 209 -5.74 21.27 2.55
CA ALA A 209 -4.58 21.92 3.14
C ALA A 209 -4.90 22.44 4.55
N LYS A 210 -3.86 22.53 5.39
CA LYS A 210 -3.98 23.07 6.76
C LYS A 210 -4.15 24.59 6.77
N GLN A 211 -3.49 25.28 5.84
CA GLN A 211 -3.52 26.72 5.68
C GLN A 211 -3.37 27.04 4.20
N ILE A 212 -4.16 27.98 3.71
CA ILE A 212 -4.13 28.47 2.33
C ILE A 212 -4.04 29.99 2.41
N SER A 213 -3.05 30.57 1.74
CA SER A 213 -2.89 32.02 1.62
C SER A 213 -2.99 32.40 0.16
N VAL A 214 -4.17 32.89 -0.25
CA VAL A 214 -4.46 33.25 -1.63
C VAL A 214 -5.13 34.60 -1.69
N LYS A 215 -5.02 35.27 -2.84
CA LYS A 215 -5.68 36.56 -3.09
C LYS A 215 -7.19 36.42 -3.27
N ARG A 216 -7.64 35.31 -3.86
CA ARG A 216 -9.05 35.06 -4.19
C ARG A 216 -9.34 33.56 -4.22
N ILE A 217 -10.51 33.18 -3.72
CA ILE A 217 -11.10 31.85 -3.87
C ILE A 217 -12.40 32.04 -4.63
N THR A 218 -12.62 31.28 -5.70
CA THR A 218 -13.81 31.39 -6.56
C THR A 218 -14.21 30.00 -7.00
N SER A 219 -15.51 29.72 -7.08
CA SER A 219 -15.98 28.56 -7.83
C SER A 219 -15.95 28.82 -9.34
N PRO A 220 -15.98 27.75 -10.14
CA PRO A 220 -16.43 27.81 -11.53
C PRO A 220 -17.86 28.37 -11.66
N VAL A 221 -18.25 28.78 -12.87
CA VAL A 221 -19.56 29.41 -13.13
C VAL A 221 -20.73 28.44 -12.87
N ASP A 222 -20.52 27.15 -13.10
CA ASP A 222 -21.57 26.12 -13.08
C ASP A 222 -21.48 25.20 -11.85
N GLU A 223 -20.63 25.52 -10.87
CA GLU A 223 -20.38 24.66 -9.71
C GLU A 223 -20.34 25.45 -8.39
N ASP A 224 -20.66 24.77 -7.29
CA ASP A 224 -20.67 25.36 -5.94
C ASP A 224 -19.28 25.31 -5.29
N LEU A 225 -18.89 26.39 -4.60
CA LEU A 225 -17.71 26.40 -3.73
C LEU A 225 -18.08 25.88 -2.35
N THR A 226 -17.55 24.70 -1.97
CA THR A 226 -17.75 24.16 -0.62
C THR A 226 -16.51 24.35 0.25
N LEU A 227 -16.69 25.01 1.40
CA LEU A 227 -15.66 25.18 2.41
C LEU A 227 -16.01 24.33 3.62
N ARG A 228 -15.28 23.22 3.82
CA ARG A 228 -15.48 22.31 4.95
C ARG A 228 -14.22 22.20 5.79
N SER A 229 -14.38 22.29 7.11
CA SER A 229 -13.34 21.95 8.08
C SER A 229 -13.89 20.97 9.10
N GLU A 230 -13.07 20.02 9.51
CA GLU A 230 -13.43 19.03 10.52
C GLU A 230 -13.41 19.61 11.94
N ASN A 231 -12.55 20.61 12.18
CA ASN A 231 -12.35 21.20 13.51
C ASN A 231 -12.71 22.69 13.53
N SER A 232 -12.02 23.51 12.73
CA SER A 232 -12.28 24.94 12.63
C SER A 232 -11.82 25.50 11.29
N ALA A 233 -12.57 26.46 10.75
CA ALA A 233 -12.17 27.24 9.57
C ALA A 233 -12.03 28.70 9.99
N HIS A 234 -10.92 29.33 9.61
CA HIS A 234 -10.66 30.74 9.87
C HIS A 234 -10.36 31.46 8.57
N LEU A 235 -11.30 32.33 8.15
CA LEU A 235 -11.12 33.23 7.02
C LEU A 235 -10.61 34.56 7.57
N ARG A 236 -9.40 34.97 7.18
CA ARG A 236 -8.77 36.22 7.63
C ARG A 236 -8.17 36.94 6.42
N GLY A 237 -8.39 38.24 6.35
CA GLY A 237 -7.73 39.11 5.38
C GLY A 237 -7.13 40.30 6.11
N ALA A 238 -5.97 40.77 5.63
CA ALA A 238 -5.26 41.90 6.25
C ALA A 238 -6.10 43.18 6.28
N GLU A 239 -6.96 43.38 5.27
CA GLU A 239 -7.85 44.53 5.12
C GLU A 239 -9.33 44.15 5.33
N GLY A 240 -9.59 42.95 5.84
CA GLY A 240 -10.91 42.35 5.92
C GLY A 240 -11.16 41.30 4.86
N THR A 241 -12.38 40.74 4.86
CA THR A 241 -12.81 39.68 3.94
C THR A 241 -14.06 40.13 3.22
N HIS A 242 -14.06 40.04 1.89
CA HIS A 242 -15.23 40.27 1.07
C HIS A 242 -15.73 38.93 0.51
N MET A 243 -17.03 38.68 0.61
CA MET A 243 -17.67 37.46 0.14
C MET A 243 -18.90 37.85 -0.68
N GLU A 244 -18.94 37.36 -1.91
CA GLU A 244 -20.04 37.57 -2.83
C GLU A 244 -20.45 36.21 -3.38
N SER A 245 -21.76 35.97 -3.43
CA SER A 245 -22.34 34.72 -3.89
C SER A 245 -23.77 34.96 -4.35
N LYS A 246 -24.23 34.19 -5.34
CA LYS A 246 -25.66 34.15 -5.70
C LYS A 246 -26.50 33.69 -4.52
N GLU A 247 -26.04 32.63 -3.85
CA GLU A 247 -26.66 32.04 -2.66
C GLU A 247 -25.55 31.69 -1.66
N LEU A 248 -25.76 32.01 -0.39
CA LEU A 248 -24.83 31.70 0.69
C LEU A 248 -25.53 30.83 1.73
N TYR A 249 -24.96 29.67 2.01
CA TYR A 249 -25.46 28.75 3.02
C TYR A 249 -24.42 28.52 4.11
N TRP A 250 -24.77 28.87 5.35
CA TRP A 250 -23.96 28.59 6.53
C TRP A 250 -24.69 27.62 7.45
N SER A 251 -23.99 26.55 7.84
CA SER A 251 -24.48 25.55 8.76
C SER A 251 -23.41 25.25 9.79
N ALA A 252 -23.82 25.10 11.05
CA ALA A 252 -22.96 24.72 12.16
C ALA A 252 -23.68 23.66 13.00
N ASP A 253 -22.93 22.76 13.64
CA ASP A 253 -23.49 21.68 14.46
C ASP A 253 -24.23 22.19 15.71
N GLN A 254 -23.83 23.36 16.20
CA GLN A 254 -24.39 24.00 17.39
C GLN A 254 -24.91 25.40 17.03
N ASP A 255 -24.11 26.42 17.30
CA ASP A 255 -24.52 27.81 17.21
C ASP A 255 -23.73 28.57 16.14
N ILE A 256 -24.39 29.55 15.51
CA ILE A 256 -23.73 30.54 14.64
C ILE A 256 -23.68 31.87 15.39
N TYR A 257 -22.45 32.32 15.69
CA TYR A 257 -22.21 33.59 16.37
C TYR A 257 -21.77 34.66 15.38
N LEU A 258 -22.56 35.73 15.25
CA LEU A 258 -22.17 36.94 14.55
C LEU A 258 -21.74 37.98 15.58
N LYS A 259 -20.49 38.44 15.51
CA LYS A 259 -19.93 39.44 16.42
C LYS A 259 -19.21 40.53 15.64
N SER A 260 -19.50 41.79 15.95
CA SER A 260 -18.72 42.95 15.52
C SER A 260 -18.03 43.58 16.72
N VAL A 261 -16.73 43.87 16.60
CA VAL A 261 -15.93 44.48 17.68
C VAL A 261 -16.09 45.99 17.69
N ASN A 262 -15.99 46.63 16.51
CA ASN A 262 -15.97 48.09 16.35
C ASN A 262 -17.01 48.55 15.32
N GLY A 263 -18.20 47.95 15.31
CA GLY A 263 -19.24 48.30 14.33
C GLY A 263 -20.58 47.64 14.61
N SER A 264 -21.46 47.70 13.61
CA SER A 264 -22.76 47.04 13.64
C SER A 264 -22.75 45.77 12.81
N ILE A 265 -23.68 44.87 13.13
CA ILE A 265 -24.06 43.75 12.26
C ILE A 265 -25.36 44.17 11.60
N VAL A 266 -25.37 44.23 10.28
CA VAL A 266 -26.55 44.64 9.50
C VAL A 266 -26.98 43.47 8.63
N LEU A 267 -28.15 42.93 8.93
CA LEU A 267 -28.82 41.94 8.09
C LEU A 267 -29.90 42.68 7.28
N SER A 268 -29.70 42.80 5.97
CA SER A 268 -30.61 43.51 5.07
C SER A 268 -30.85 42.68 3.83
N GLY A 269 -32.09 42.22 3.66
CA GLY A 269 -32.55 41.51 2.47
C GLY A 269 -33.63 42.32 1.76
N LYS A 270 -33.69 42.23 0.43
CA LYS A 270 -34.71 42.92 -0.39
C LYS A 270 -36.14 42.56 0.03
N GLU A 271 -36.36 41.31 0.42
CA GLU A 271 -37.65 40.78 0.89
C GLU A 271 -37.77 40.78 2.43
N GLY A 272 -36.78 41.32 3.13
CA GLY A 272 -36.67 41.30 4.59
C GLY A 272 -35.78 40.17 5.11
N VAL A 273 -35.76 40.04 6.44
CA VAL A 273 -35.03 38.99 7.16
C VAL A 273 -36.06 38.10 7.83
N PHE A 274 -36.00 36.80 7.54
CA PHE A 274 -36.93 35.81 8.05
C PHE A 274 -36.25 34.92 9.08
N ILE A 275 -37.01 34.52 10.10
CA ILE A 275 -36.56 33.61 11.15
C ILE A 275 -37.58 32.49 11.23
N ASP A 276 -37.11 31.24 11.23
CA ASP A 276 -38.01 30.10 11.43
C ASP A 276 -38.49 30.07 12.88
N VAL A 277 -39.74 30.47 13.07
CA VAL A 277 -40.37 30.57 14.39
C VAL A 277 -40.66 29.21 15.01
N ARG A 278 -40.66 28.10 14.26
CA ARG A 278 -41.03 26.76 14.77
C ARG A 278 -40.14 26.31 15.91
N TYR A 279 -38.85 26.65 15.83
CA TYR A 279 -37.83 26.27 16.79
C TYR A 279 -37.65 27.29 17.93
N LEU A 280 -38.38 28.41 17.92
CA LEU A 280 -38.32 29.38 19.01
C LEU A 280 -39.08 28.86 20.25
N PRO A 281 -38.52 29.01 21.47
CA PRO A 281 -39.17 28.58 22.70
C PRO A 281 -40.50 29.31 22.91
N ILE A 282 -41.51 28.61 23.42
CA ILE A 282 -42.81 29.20 23.77
C ILE A 282 -42.84 29.43 25.28
N ALA A 283 -42.84 30.69 25.69
CA ALA A 283 -42.94 31.08 27.09
C ALA A 283 -44.39 30.95 27.58
N SER A 284 -44.54 30.41 28.80
CA SER A 284 -45.83 30.36 29.48
C SER A 284 -46.17 31.71 30.11
N ALA A 285 -47.42 32.14 29.95
CA ALA A 285 -47.91 33.33 30.65
C ALA A 285 -47.94 33.04 32.17
N SER A 286 -47.58 34.03 32.99
CA SER A 286 -47.40 33.87 34.45
C SER A 286 -48.67 33.44 35.20
N ASN A 287 -49.85 33.50 34.58
CA ASN A 287 -51.12 33.13 35.19
C ASN A 287 -51.47 31.67 34.86
N LYS A 288 -51.15 30.77 35.80
CA LYS A 288 -51.35 29.30 35.74
C LYS A 288 -52.83 28.86 35.72
N THR A 289 -53.81 29.75 35.65
CA THR A 289 -55.23 29.37 35.83
C THR A 289 -55.96 28.98 34.56
N ASP A 290 -55.46 29.36 33.38
CA ASP A 290 -56.08 28.96 32.14
C ASP A 290 -55.23 27.89 31.46
N LYS A 291 -55.84 26.73 31.25
CA LYS A 291 -55.47 25.82 30.16
C LYS A 291 -55.62 26.64 28.87
N PHE A 292 -54.61 27.45 28.55
CA PHE A 292 -54.61 28.25 27.34
C PHE A 292 -54.41 27.31 26.16
N VAL A 293 -55.54 26.80 25.68
CA VAL A 293 -55.74 26.37 24.30
C VAL A 293 -55.69 27.65 23.46
N GLY A 294 -54.49 28.22 23.34
CA GLY A 294 -54.21 29.45 22.63
C GLY A 294 -54.31 29.20 21.14
N THR A 295 -55.36 29.75 20.55
CA THR A 295 -55.73 29.70 19.14
C THR A 295 -54.70 30.41 18.25
N GLY A 296 -53.74 29.68 17.71
CA GLY A 296 -53.01 29.95 16.45
C GLY A 296 -52.13 31.20 16.33
N GLN A 297 -52.22 32.19 17.22
CA GLN A 297 -51.50 33.46 17.12
C GLN A 297 -50.41 33.58 18.19
N PHE A 298 -49.22 34.00 17.75
CA PHE A 298 -48.05 34.18 18.61
C PHE A 298 -47.46 35.58 18.43
N LYS A 299 -46.94 36.15 19.51
CA LYS A 299 -46.04 37.30 19.46
C LYS A 299 -44.60 36.85 19.66
N VAL A 300 -43.68 37.45 18.90
CA VAL A 300 -42.23 37.27 19.07
C VAL A 300 -41.72 38.36 20.00
N CYS A 301 -40.97 37.96 21.02
CA CYS A 301 -40.41 38.80 22.04
C CYS A 301 -38.89 38.64 22.08
N VAL A 302 -38.19 39.70 22.48
CA VAL A 302 -36.73 39.75 22.57
C VAL A 302 -36.31 39.92 24.02
N CYS A 303 -35.45 39.03 24.50
CA CYS A 303 -34.80 39.15 25.80
C CYS A 303 -33.66 40.18 25.71
N MET A 304 -33.88 41.38 26.24
CA MET A 304 -32.80 42.36 26.36
C MET A 304 -31.98 42.11 27.64
N PRO A 305 -30.64 42.29 27.62
CA PRO A 305 -29.80 42.73 26.50
C PRO A 305 -29.31 41.59 25.60
N GLN A 306 -29.61 40.33 25.92
CA GLN A 306 -29.01 39.14 25.30
C GLN A 306 -29.43 38.92 23.84
N GLY A 307 -30.55 39.49 23.40
CA GLY A 307 -31.09 39.32 22.05
C GLY A 307 -31.79 37.97 21.80
N LYS A 308 -31.97 37.12 22.81
CA LYS A 308 -32.67 35.82 22.64
C LYS A 308 -34.14 36.04 22.24
N LEU A 309 -34.62 35.26 21.27
CA LEU A 309 -36.00 35.33 20.78
C LEU A 309 -36.86 34.24 21.41
N PHE A 310 -38.10 34.60 21.76
CA PHE A 310 -39.09 33.64 22.25
C PHE A 310 -40.50 34.02 21.80
N ARG A 311 -41.42 33.06 21.89
CA ARG A 311 -42.82 33.21 21.50
C ARG A 311 -43.74 33.22 22.71
N ILE A 312 -44.81 34.00 22.64
CA ILE A 312 -45.91 33.95 23.61
C ILE A 312 -47.21 33.73 22.86
N ALA A 313 -48.01 32.78 23.32
CA ALA A 313 -49.36 32.57 22.79
C ALA A 313 -50.26 33.76 23.13
N VAL A 314 -50.96 34.28 22.13
CA VAL A 314 -51.94 35.37 22.30
C VAL A 314 -53.34 34.77 22.29
N PRO A 315 -54.05 34.78 23.42
CA PRO A 315 -55.43 34.33 23.45
C PRO A 315 -56.37 35.30 22.73
N ASN A 316 -57.43 34.77 22.14
CA ASN A 316 -58.45 35.57 21.46
C ASN A 316 -59.01 36.66 22.40
N GLY A 317 -58.89 37.92 21.98
CA GLY A 317 -59.42 39.08 22.70
C GLY A 317 -58.54 39.65 23.81
N GLN A 318 -57.37 39.06 24.11
CA GLN A 318 -56.46 39.56 25.15
C GLN A 318 -55.20 40.24 24.59
N LYS A 319 -54.88 41.44 25.11
CA LYS A 319 -53.61 42.11 24.83
C LYS A 319 -52.51 41.54 25.71
N VAL A 320 -51.77 40.56 25.18
CA VAL A 320 -50.58 40.02 25.85
C VAL A 320 -49.34 40.85 25.48
N THR A 321 -48.51 41.18 26.47
CA THR A 321 -47.22 41.88 26.28
C THR A 321 -46.06 40.98 26.71
N CYS A 322 -44.88 41.24 26.14
CA CYS A 322 -43.65 40.49 26.44
C CYS A 322 -43.17 40.63 27.90
N SER A 323 -43.73 41.56 28.67
CA SER A 323 -43.37 41.82 30.07
C SER A 323 -44.05 40.88 31.07
N HIS A 324 -45.12 40.17 30.69
CA HIS A 324 -45.95 39.37 31.61
C HIS A 324 -45.66 37.85 31.54
N VAL A 325 -44.47 37.47 31.08
CA VAL A 325 -44.02 36.07 31.07
C VAL A 325 -43.31 35.70 32.35
N ASN A 326 -43.37 34.42 32.70
CA ASN A 326 -42.64 33.91 33.85
C ASN A 326 -41.13 33.93 33.55
N MET A 327 -40.41 34.86 34.19
CA MET A 327 -38.95 35.01 34.10
C MET A 327 -38.22 34.27 35.23
N THR A 328 -38.88 33.37 35.96
CA THR A 328 -38.30 32.70 37.14
C THR A 328 -38.09 31.20 36.93
N GLY A 329 -36.94 30.70 37.39
CA GLY A 329 -36.57 29.28 37.34
C GLY A 329 -36.35 28.73 35.93
N ASP A 330 -36.57 27.43 35.76
CA ASP A 330 -36.32 26.66 34.52
C ASP A 330 -37.23 27.05 33.34
N LEU A 331 -38.25 27.88 33.59
CA LEU A 331 -39.21 28.35 32.58
C LEU A 331 -38.85 29.70 31.98
N ASN A 332 -37.72 30.29 32.37
CA ASN A 332 -37.28 31.58 31.86
C ASN A 332 -36.75 31.45 30.42
N PRO A 333 -37.42 32.03 29.41
CA PRO A 333 -36.97 31.98 28.01
C PRO A 333 -35.70 32.81 27.73
N CYS A 334 -35.27 33.62 28.71
CA CYS A 334 -34.14 34.54 28.65
C CYS A 334 -32.91 34.06 29.42
N VAL A 335 -32.85 32.79 29.84
CA VAL A 335 -31.65 32.21 30.49
C VAL A 335 -30.97 31.24 29.55
#